data_AF-A0A0G1YVR3-F1
#
_entry.id   AF-A0A0G1YVR3-F1
#
_cell.length_a   1.000
_cell.length_b   1.000
_cell.length_c   1.000
_cell.angle_alpha   90.00
_cell.angle_beta   90.00
_cell.angle_gamma   90.00
#
_symmetry.space_group_name_H-M   'P 1'
#
loop_
_entity.id
_entity.type
_entity.pdbx_description
1 polymer ?
#
loop_
_entity_poly.entity_id
_entity_poly.type
_entity_poly.pdbx_seq_one_letter_code
_entity_poly.pdbx_strand_id
1 'polypeptide(L)'
;MQESDTKSSPWWKPALTVFSQVSGWIVVPLVLALIVGKNLDVRFGTEPWLFIGATCVAFAVSTFGIVRTASAYMRDIAKESKNNEPK
;
A
#
# COMPACT_ATOMS: atom_id res chain seq x y z
N MET A 1 43.06 -11.74 1.69
CA MET A 1 42.02 -12.39 2.50
C MET A 1 40.71 -12.18 1.75
N GLN A 2 40.04 -13.26 1.34
CA GLN A 2 38.86 -13.22 0.47
C GLN A 2 37.68 -12.51 1.17
N GLU A 3 37.08 -11.56 0.44
CA GLU A 3 35.81 -10.90 0.79
C GLU A 3 34.68 -11.94 0.83
N SER A 4 34.06 -12.10 1.98
CA SER A 4 32.73 -12.69 2.09
C SER A 4 31.75 -11.55 2.40
N ASP A 5 31.38 -10.81 1.36
CA ASP A 5 30.21 -9.93 1.37
C ASP A 5 28.97 -10.80 1.58
N THR A 6 28.69 -11.13 2.85
CA THR A 6 27.37 -11.59 3.26
C THR A 6 26.45 -10.41 3.00
N LYS A 7 25.73 -10.44 1.88
CA LYS A 7 24.74 -9.46 1.45
C LYS A 7 23.60 -9.40 2.47
N SER A 8 23.86 -8.83 3.65
CA SER A 8 22.88 -8.62 4.69
C SER A 8 21.97 -7.50 4.22
N SER A 9 20.72 -7.86 3.87
CA SER A 9 19.72 -6.85 3.55
C SER A 9 19.62 -5.89 4.75
N PRO A 10 19.67 -4.56 4.54
CA PRO A 10 19.62 -3.63 5.65
C PRO A 10 18.35 -3.80 6.49
N TRP A 11 18.48 -3.79 7.82
CA TRP A 11 17.38 -4.03 8.77
C TRP A 11 16.20 -3.04 8.63
N TRP A 12 16.45 -1.85 8.07
CA TRP A 12 15.44 -0.82 7.82
C TRP A 12 14.65 -1.04 6.53
N LYS A 13 15.18 -1.83 5.59
CA LYS A 13 14.58 -2.04 4.27
C LYS A 13 13.16 -2.64 4.34
N PRO A 14 12.88 -3.66 5.18
CA PRO A 14 11.53 -4.23 5.30
C PRO A 14 10.52 -3.20 5.84
N ALA A 15 10.91 -2.45 6.87
CA ALA A 15 10.07 -1.40 7.45
C ALA A 15 9.72 -0.32 6.42
N LEU A 16 10.72 0.16 5.66
CA LEU A 16 10.50 1.15 4.60
C LEU A 16 9.65 0.59 3.45
N THR A 17 9.79 -0.70 3.15
CA THR A 17 8.99 -1.37 2.11
C THR A 17 7.52 -1.41 2.50
N VAL A 18 7.18 -1.83 3.72
CA VAL A 18 5.78 -1.84 4.19
C VAL A 18 5.22 -0.43 4.24
N PHE A 19 6.00 0.52 4.78
CA PHE A 19 5.60 1.92 4.86
C PHE A 19 5.25 2.49 3.48
N SER A 20 6.16 2.35 2.51
CA SER A 20 5.95 2.87 1.15
C SER A 20 4.76 2.21 0.45
N GLN A 21 4.53 0.91 0.64
CA GLN A 21 3.36 0.23 0.08
C GLN A 21 2.06 0.73 0.70
N VAL A 22 2.00 0.88 2.03
CA VAL A 22 0.82 1.40 2.74
C VAL A 22 0.55 2.85 2.34
N SER A 23 1.56 3.71 2.36
CA SER A 23 1.44 5.10 1.91
C SER A 23 1.01 5.19 0.45
N GLY A 24 1.51 4.31 -0.42
CA GLY A 24 1.09 4.21 -1.82
C GLY A 24 -0.41 3.92 -1.95
N TRP A 25 -0.93 2.96 -1.18
CA TRP A 25 -2.37 2.64 -1.16
C TRP A 25 -3.25 3.77 -0.63
N ILE A 26 -2.71 4.75 0.09
CA ILE A 26 -3.45 5.93 0.53
C ILE A 26 -3.40 7.02 -0.54
N VAL A 27 -2.19 7.41 -0.95
CA VAL A 27 -1.97 8.56 -1.83
C VAL A 27 -2.54 8.32 -3.23
N VAL A 28 -2.33 7.13 -3.80
CA VAL A 28 -2.75 6.83 -5.18
C VAL A 28 -4.27 6.95 -5.36
N PRO A 29 -5.13 6.23 -4.61
CA PRO A 29 -6.56 6.34 -4.79
C PRO A 29 -7.11 7.71 -4.36
N LEU A 30 -6.48 8.41 -3.40
CA LEU A 30 -6.90 9.76 -3.02
C LEU A 30 -6.67 10.77 -4.15
N VAL A 31 -5.48 10.77 -4.76
CA VAL A 31 -5.17 11.63 -5.92
C VAL A 31 -6.05 11.27 -7.11
N LEU A 32 -6.29 9.97 -7.33
CA LEU A 32 -7.18 9.50 -8.39
C LEU A 32 -8.61 10.01 -8.18
N ALA A 33 -9.15 9.93 -6.96
CA ALA A 33 -10.47 10.46 -6.64
C ALA A 33 -10.56 11.98 -6.82
N LEU A 34 -9.50 12.73 -6.47
CA LEU A 34 -9.45 14.17 -6.68
C LEU A 34 -9.51 14.54 -8.16
N ILE A 35 -8.73 13.87 -9.01
CA ILE A 35 -8.68 14.18 -10.44
C ILE A 35 -9.98 13.72 -11.12
N VAL A 36 -10.40 12.47 -10.88
CA VAL A 36 -11.57 11.88 -11.53
C VAL A 36 -12.86 12.51 -11.02
N GLY A 37 -13.01 12.62 -9.69
CA GLY A 37 -14.21 13.17 -9.06
C GLY A 37 -14.47 14.62 -9.48
N LYS A 38 -13.44 15.47 -9.46
CA LYS A 38 -13.57 16.87 -9.87
C LYS A 38 -13.86 17.01 -11.37
N ASN A 39 -13.23 16.18 -12.21
CA ASN A 39 -13.50 16.22 -13.66
C ASN A 39 -14.94 15.78 -13.98
N LEU A 40 -15.42 14.72 -13.32
CA LEU A 40 -16.80 14.25 -13.46
C LEU A 40 -17.79 15.30 -12.98
N ASP A 41 -17.57 15.89 -11.81
CA ASP A 41 -18.47 16.90 -11.26
C ASP A 41 -18.59 18.13 -12.17
N VAL A 42 -17.48 18.61 -12.75
CA VAL A 42 -17.49 19.72 -13.72
C VAL A 42 -18.24 19.36 -15.01
N ARG A 43 -18.12 18.11 -15.48
CA ARG A 43 -18.80 17.67 -16.71
C ARG A 43 -20.30 17.45 -16.53
N PHE A 44 -20.75 17.01 -15.36
CA PHE A 44 -22.16 16.73 -15.08
C PHE A 44 -22.88 17.86 -14.32
N GLY A 45 -22.16 18.89 -13.87
CA GLY A 45 -22.74 19.98 -13.08
C GLY A 45 -23.22 19.52 -11.70
N THR A 46 -22.68 18.41 -11.20
CA THR A 46 -23.11 17.74 -9.95
C THR A 46 -22.23 18.10 -8.75
N GLU A 47 -21.43 19.16 -8.83
CA GLU A 47 -20.52 19.56 -7.74
C GLU A 47 -21.25 19.62 -6.39
N PRO A 48 -20.79 18.93 -5.32
CA PRO A 48 -19.61 18.04 -5.21
C PRO A 48 -19.98 16.55 -5.02
N TRP A 49 -21.10 16.07 -5.54
CA TRP A 49 -21.64 14.73 -5.25
C TRP A 49 -20.79 13.60 -5.83
N LEU A 50 -20.29 13.72 -7.07
CA LEU A 50 -19.46 12.66 -7.66
C LEU A 50 -18.07 12.63 -7.03
N PHE A 51 -17.54 13.78 -6.61
CA PHE A 51 -16.32 13.83 -5.82
C PHE A 51 -16.45 13.09 -4.48
N ILE A 52 -17.56 13.28 -3.76
CA ILE A 52 -17.83 12.55 -2.50
C ILE A 52 -17.92 11.05 -2.77
N GLY A 53 -18.67 10.64 -3.79
CA GLY A 53 -18.77 9.23 -4.19
C GLY A 53 -17.41 8.63 -4.54
N ALA A 54 -16.61 9.32 -5.36
CA ALA A 54 -15.26 8.89 -5.74
C ALA A 54 -14.32 8.79 -4.52
N THR A 55 -14.44 9.71 -3.56
CA THR A 55 -13.66 9.70 -2.32
C THR A 55 -14.02 8.50 -1.44
N CYS A 56 -15.31 8.18 -1.30
CA CYS A 56 -15.76 6.98 -0.59
C CYS A 56 -15.21 5.70 -1.23
N VAL A 57 -15.25 5.61 -2.57
CA VAL A 57 -14.68 4.47 -3.31
C VAL A 57 -13.17 4.39 -3.10
N ALA A 58 -12.46 5.52 -3.17
CA ALA A 58 -11.01 5.57 -2.91
C ALA A 58 -10.65 5.11 -1.50
N PHE A 59 -11.44 5.49 -0.49
CA PHE A 59 -11.27 5.03 0.88
C PHE A 59 -11.46 3.53 1.03
N ALA A 60 -12.47 2.96 0.37
CA ALA A 60 -12.71 1.52 0.36
C ALA A 60 -11.55 0.77 -0.30
N VAL A 61 -11.07 1.24 -1.45
CA VAL A 61 -9.94 0.65 -2.17
C VAL A 61 -8.65 0.74 -1.34
N SER A 62 -8.39 1.90 -0.73
CA SER A 62 -7.24 2.10 0.15
C SER A 62 -7.27 1.12 1.33
N THR A 63 -8.39 1.04 2.05
CA THR A 63 -8.57 0.15 3.19
C THR A 63 -8.32 -1.31 2.80
N PHE A 64 -8.93 -1.75 1.68
CA PHE A 64 -8.74 -3.11 1.19
C PHE A 64 -7.28 -3.40 0.81
N GLY A 65 -6.64 -2.47 0.11
CA GLY A 65 -5.22 -2.57 -0.29
C GLY A 65 -4.29 -2.68 0.92
N ILE A 66 -4.49 -1.82 1.93
CA ILE A 66 -3.70 -1.82 3.16
C ILE A 66 -3.87 -3.13 3.92
N VAL A 67 -5.10 -3.60 4.15
CA VAL A 67 -5.38 -4.85 4.87
C VAL A 67 -4.74 -6.04 4.14
N ARG A 68 -4.84 -6.07 2.81
CA ARG A 68 -4.21 -7.12 1.99
C ARG A 68 -2.68 -7.10 2.11
N THR A 69 -2.06 -5.92 2.00
CA THR A 69 -0.60 -5.77 2.13
C THR A 69 -0.11 -6.16 3.52
N ALA A 70 -0.78 -5.69 4.58
CA ALA A 70 -0.44 -6.03 5.95
C ALA A 70 -0.58 -7.55 6.19
N SER A 71 -1.67 -8.15 5.72
CA SER A 71 -1.89 -9.60 5.84
C SER A 71 -0.86 -10.43 5.06
N ALA A 72 -0.43 -9.95 3.89
CA ALA A 72 0.65 -10.59 3.14
C ALA A 72 1.97 -10.52 3.92
N TYR A 73 2.32 -9.34 4.44
CA TYR A 73 3.55 -9.14 5.20
C TYR A 73 3.60 -10.02 6.47
N MET A 74 2.49 -10.11 7.21
CA MET A 74 2.40 -11.00 8.38
C MET A 74 2.59 -12.47 8.02
N ARG A 75 2.06 -12.92 6.87
CA ARG A 75 2.24 -14.29 6.37
C ARG A 75 3.68 -14.56 5.97
N ASP A 76 4.36 -13.60 5.37
CA ASP A 76 5.74 -13.76 4.93
C ASP A 76 6.68 -13.87 6.14
N ILE A 77 6.49 -13.04 7.18
CA ILE A 77 7.21 -13.16 8.46
C ILE A 77 6.96 -14.54 9.10
N ALA A 78 5.70 -15.00 9.17
CA ALA A 78 5.37 -16.28 9.77
C ALA A 78 6.02 -17.47 9.04
N LYS A 79 6.17 -17.39 7.71
CA LYS A 79 6.85 -18.41 6.90
C LYS A 79 8.37 -18.39 7.11
N GLU A 80 8.98 -17.21 7.15
CA GLU A 80 10.41 -17.08 7.43
C GLU A 80 10.76 -17.66 8.80
N SER A 81 9.95 -17.40 9.83
CA SER A 81 10.17 -17.99 11.16
C SER A 81 10.14 -19.52 11.15
N LYS A 82 9.23 -20.14 10.38
CA LYS A 82 9.04 -21.59 10.35
C LYS A 82 10.10 -22.35 9.54
N ASN A 83 10.73 -21.67 8.57
CA ASN A 83 11.79 -22.26 7.74
C ASN A 83 13.18 -22.26 8.43
N ASN A 84 13.34 -21.44 9.48
CA ASN A 84 14.58 -21.33 10.23
C ASN A 84 14.61 -22.21 11.51
N GLU A 85 13.59 -23.05 11.74
CA GLU A 85 13.65 -24.07 12.79
C GLU A 85 14.59 -25.22 12.35
N PRO A 86 15.65 -25.55 13.12
CA PRO A 86 16.51 -26.68 12.80
C PRO A 86 15.71 -27.97 12.94
N LYS A 87 15.72 -28.81 11.89
CA LYS A 87 15.17 -30.17 11.92
C LYS A 87 15.87 -31.06 12.92
#